data_AF-A0A1V4YG55-F1
#
_entry.id   AF-A0A1V4YG55-F1
#
_cell.length_a   1.000
_cell.length_b   1.000
_cell.length_c   1.000
_cell.angle_alpha   90.00
_cell.angle_beta   90.00
_cell.angle_gamma   90.00
#
_symmetry.space_group_name_H-M   'P 1'
#
loop_
_entity.id
_entity.type
_entity.pdbx_description
1 polymer ?
#
loop_
_entity_poly.entity_id
_entity_poly.type
_entity_poly.pdbx_seq_one_letter_code
_entity_poly.pdbx_strand_id
1 'polypeptide(L)' 'MSETADMELKEYNIEAITGGPDSLAEVFVIMGDKNGNNAIGRSAADDIVLASLEAVLYAINRILLGR' A
#
# COMPACT_ATOMS: atom_id res chain seq x y z
N MET A 1 18.71 -10.41 15.46
CA MET A 1 17.71 -10.07 14.42
C MET A 1 17.48 -8.58 14.52
N SER A 2 17.48 -7.84 13.40
CA SER A 2 17.04 -6.44 13.43
C SER A 2 15.57 -6.41 13.85
N GLU A 3 15.20 -5.55 14.77
CA GLU A 3 13.82 -5.41 15.28
C GLU A 3 12.88 -4.80 14.21
N THR A 4 13.47 -4.21 13.16
CA THR A 4 12.76 -3.56 12.06
C THR A 4 13.09 -4.22 10.71
N ALA A 5 12.13 -4.20 9.80
CA ALA A 5 12.29 -4.58 8.40
C ALA A 5 12.57 -3.34 7.54
N ASP A 6 13.58 -3.42 6.67
CA ASP A 6 13.88 -2.38 5.68
C ASP A 6 12.90 -2.51 4.51
N MET A 7 12.02 -1.52 4.36
CA MET A 7 10.99 -1.46 3.32
C MET A 7 11.12 -0.16 2.52
N GLU A 8 10.85 -0.21 1.23
CA GLU A 8 10.88 0.94 0.32
C GLU A 8 9.57 1.05 -0.43
N LEU A 9 8.97 2.24 -0.45
CA LEU A 9 7.83 2.56 -1.30
C LEU A 9 8.36 2.86 -2.71
N LYS A 10 8.14 1.94 -3.64
CA LYS A 10 8.59 2.02 -5.03
C LYS A 10 7.64 2.82 -5.90
N GLU A 11 6.34 2.66 -5.67
CA GLU A 11 5.31 3.34 -6.44
C GLU A 11 4.10 3.64 -5.55
N TYR A 12 3.48 4.80 -5.81
CA TYR A 12 2.28 5.26 -5.14
C TYR A 12 1.37 5.94 -6.17
N ASN A 13 0.16 5.40 -6.35
CA ASN A 13 -0.86 5.96 -7.21
C ASN A 13 -2.17 6.08 -6.43
N ILE A 14 -2.90 7.16 -6.67
CA ILE A 14 -4.23 7.39 -6.10
C ILE A 14 -5.18 7.86 -7.18
N GLU A 15 -6.36 7.26 -7.21
CA GLU A 15 -7.41 7.56 -8.18
C GLU A 15 -8.75 7.73 -7.46
N ALA A 16 -9.54 8.72 -7.85
CA ALA A 16 -10.92 8.83 -7.39
C ALA A 16 -11.78 7.87 -8.23
N ILE A 17 -12.45 6.91 -7.58
CA ILE A 17 -13.38 5.98 -8.24
C ILE A 17 -14.63 6.74 -8.70
N THR A 18 -15.09 7.70 -7.88
CA THR A 18 -16.26 8.54 -8.14
C THR A 18 -15.92 10.02 -7.96
N GLY A 19 -16.68 10.91 -8.59
CA GLY A 19 -16.51 12.36 -8.41
C GLY A 19 -17.47 12.93 -7.37
N GLY A 20 -17.00 13.84 -6.53
CA GLY A 20 -17.80 14.56 -5.53
C GLY A 20 -17.12 14.63 -4.16
N PRO A 21 -17.70 15.33 -3.17
CA PRO A 21 -17.15 15.42 -1.82
C PRO A 21 -17.08 14.06 -1.10
N ASP A 22 -17.98 13.15 -1.46
CA ASP A 22 -18.09 11.79 -0.92
C ASP A 22 -17.41 10.76 -1.84
N SER A 23 -16.36 11.18 -2.56
CA SER A 23 -15.67 10.31 -3.51
C SER A 23 -14.91 9.19 -2.81
N LEU A 24 -15.14 7.95 -3.24
CA LEU A 24 -14.30 6.81 -2.86
C LEU A 24 -12.94 6.90 -3.57
N ALA A 25 -11.85 6.92 -2.80
CA ALA A 25 -10.49 6.95 -3.33
C ALA A 25 -9.90 5.53 -3.36
N GLU A 26 -9.33 5.13 -4.49
CA GLU A 26 -8.52 3.93 -4.63
C GLU A 26 -7.04 4.29 -4.56
N VAL A 27 -6.31 3.58 -3.69
CA VAL A 27 -4.86 3.70 -3.57
C VAL A 27 -4.21 2.41 -4.01
N PHE A 28 -3.19 2.54 -4.85
CA PHE A 28 -2.31 1.48 -5.32
C PHE A 28 -0.87 1.80 -4.88
N VAL A 29 -0.18 0.80 -4.32
CA VAL A 29 1.23 0.94 -3.95
C VAL A 29 2.04 -0.27 -4.40
N ILE A 30 3.32 -0.04 -4.65
CA ILE A 30 4.34 -1.10 -4.75
C ILE A 30 5.33 -0.89 -3.62
N MET A 31 5.44 -1.88 -2.74
CA MET A 31 6.47 -1.94 -1.71
C MET A 31 7.56 -2.93 -2.13
N GLY A 32 8.81 -2.65 -1.76
CA GLY A 32 9.94 -3.55 -1.93
C GLY A 32 10.76 -3.71 -0.66
N ASP A 33 11.45 -4.84 -0.51
CA ASP A 33 12.49 -5.04 0.50
C ASP A 33 13.91 -4.98 -0.12
N LYS A 34 14.94 -4.95 0.74
CA LYS A 34 16.34 -4.97 0.29
C LYS A 34 16.78 -6.27 -0.39
N ASN A 35 15.99 -7.33 -0.29
CA ASN A 35 16.27 -8.64 -0.89
C ASN A 35 15.71 -8.73 -2.32
N GLY A 36 15.07 -7.67 -2.82
CA GLY A 36 14.46 -7.60 -4.14
C GLY A 36 13.05 -8.18 -4.20
N ASN A 37 12.44 -8.52 -3.06
CA ASN A 37 11.03 -8.90 -3.01
C ASN A 37 10.17 -7.66 -3.20
N ASN A 38 9.18 -7.74 -4.08
CA ASN A 38 8.21 -6.66 -4.30
C ASN A 38 6.79 -7.19 -4.15
N ALA A 39 5.90 -6.37 -3.61
CA ALA A 39 4.49 -6.65 -3.53
C ALA A 39 3.65 -5.43 -3.82
N ILE A 40 2.51 -5.71 -4.45
CA ILE A 40 1.46 -4.74 -4.71
C ILE A 40 0.49 -4.76 -3.54
N GLY A 41 0.08 -3.57 -3.10
CA GLY A 41 -1.01 -3.35 -2.18
C GLY A 41 -2.06 -2.42 -2.79
N ARG A 42 -3.32 -2.67 -2.48
CA ARG A 42 -4.44 -1.86 -2.97
C ARG A 42 -5.49 -1.74 -1.87
N SER A 43 -6.04 -0.53 -1.68
CA SER A 43 -7.21 -0.31 -0.84
C SER A 43 -8.10 0.76 -1.45
N ALA A 44 -9.38 0.74 -1.11
CA ALA A 44 -10.32 1.79 -1.47
C ALA A 44 -11.13 2.21 -0.23
N ALA A 45 -11.11 3.50 0.09
CA ALA A 45 -11.84 4.05 1.22
C ALA A 45 -12.22 5.52 0.98
N ASP A 46 -13.20 5.99 1.75
CA ASP A 46 -13.66 7.38 1.72
C ASP A 46 -12.59 8.34 2.29
N ASP A 47 -11.73 7.82 3.16
CA ASP A 47 -10.56 8.52 3.70
C ASP A 47 -9.29 8.06 2.99
N ILE A 48 -8.68 9.00 2.26
CA ILE A 48 -7.45 8.79 1.50
C ILE A 48 -6.31 8.28 2.40
N VAL A 49 -6.16 8.84 3.60
CA VAL A 49 -5.05 8.49 4.50
C VAL A 49 -5.18 7.05 4.97
N LEU A 50 -6.41 6.63 5.30
CA LEU A 50 -6.68 5.25 5.70
C LEU A 50 -6.44 4.29 4.52
N ALA A 51 -6.94 4.61 3.33
CA ALA A 51 -6.71 3.80 2.13
C ALA A 51 -5.21 3.63 1.84
N SER A 52 -4.42 4.68 1.99
CA SER A 52 -2.96 4.62 1.80
C SER A 52 -2.28 3.69 2.81
N LEU A 53 -2.64 3.81 4.10
CA LEU A 53 -2.07 2.95 5.15
C LEU A 53 -2.43 1.48 4.94
N GLU A 54 -3.68 1.19 4.59
CA GLU A 54 -4.13 -0.17 4.32
C GLU A 54 -3.41 -0.76 3.10
N ALA A 55 -3.29 0.00 2.00
CA ALA A 55 -2.57 -0.46 0.82
C ALA A 55 -1.10 -0.80 1.15
N VAL A 56 -0.41 0.06 1.91
CA VAL A 56 0.96 -0.20 2.37
C VAL A 56 1.03 -1.44 3.25
N LEU A 57 0.10 -1.58 4.21
CA LEU A 57 0.07 -2.73 5.12
C LEU A 57 -0.17 -4.04 4.35
N TYR A 58 -1.06 -4.05 3.36
CA TYR A 58 -1.28 -5.21 2.50
C TYR A 58 -0.03 -5.63 1.74
N ALA A 59 0.69 -4.67 1.14
CA ALA A 59 1.92 -4.94 0.42
C ALA A 59 3.02 -5.47 1.36
N ILE A 60 3.20 -4.85 2.53
CA ILE A 60 4.18 -5.29 3.53
C ILE A 60 3.85 -6.70 4.03
N ASN A 61 2.59 -6.97 4.39
CA ASN A 61 2.16 -8.29 4.84
C ASN A 61 2.45 -9.35 3.79
N ARG A 62 2.24 -9.04 2.50
CA ARG A 62 2.55 -9.97 1.42
C ARG A 62 4.05 -10.28 1.29
N ILE A 63 4.92 -9.32 1.59
CA ILE A 63 6.38 -9.52 1.59
C ILE A 63 6.83 -10.30 2.83
N LEU A 64 6.35 -9.93 4.02
CA LEU A 64 6.83 -10.48 5.29
C LEU A 64 6.20 -11.83 5.64
N LEU A 65 4.91 -12.00 5.32
CA LEU A 65 4.14 -13.19 5.68
C LEU A 65 4.03 -14.18 4.53
N GLY A 66 4.54 -13.83 3.34
CA GLY A 66 4.49 -14.58 2.08
C GLY A 66 4.60 -16.10 2.22
N ARG A 67 3.46 -16.69 2.57
CA ARG A 67 2.90 -18.02 2.38
C ARG A 67 1.40 -17.81 2.25
#